data_AF-A0A973J2B9-F1
#
_entry.id   AF-A0A973J2B9-F1
#
_cell.length_a   1.000
_cell.length_b   1.000
_cell.length_c   1.000
_cell.angle_alpha   90.00
_cell.angle_beta   90.00
_cell.angle_gamma   90.00
#
_symmetry.space_group_name_H-M   'P 1'
#
loop_
_entity.id
_entity.type
_entity.pdbx_description
1 polymer ?
#
loop_
_entity_poly.entity_id
_entity_poly.type
_entity_poly.pdbx_seq_one_letter_code
_entity_poly.pdbx_strand_id
1 'polypeptide(L)'
;MKSNNTASPFSFLLVLVAALLFSGCSRQKGGEQLSGSARDTTLVIAMLGDADYLNPVLASSVTSGNITGLIYPSLLQAEFDTSTGLLNYLALEKSLRPVSDKGGRSPKGALARTWTMSPDHRSITYILRSDARWEDGKPVVAGDFKFAYRLYGNPVIASPRQQYLAELVGADKGAVDFDRAIETPNDTTLVFHFYKPVPEHLALFHTSLTPVPEHVWKSVRPDQFRESKLNMQPVGSGPYRLVTWNRQQDVTLSSNPSCVLPKPGNIRRIMFRIVPDYTVRLTQLQTGGVDVVENVKPEDFTSIQRGNQNVELRTVGLRVFDYVGWSNIDHDYYNQTKKFRPHPLFGSSVVRQALTHAIDREAIIDGYLGKYGTICNTDISPSLKWAYDDTIKPLTYDPALAAKLLEQEGWLPGPDGIRQKNGRRFSFTLYTNAGNDRRNYACTVIQQNLRELGIECKIEMQESNVFFENLQSRKLDAWMAGWSIGLEIDPMDVWGSDLEKSRFNFTGYRNPRIEQLSELAKTKMRPEEARPYWVEYQQILHRDQPVTFLYWITETHGFSKRIQGALLNISGTFYNIDDWKLKPSANAVP
;
A
#
# COMPACT_ATOMS: atom_id res chain seq x y z
N MET A 1 61.99 -27.80 -21.76
CA MET A 1 62.52 -26.90 -22.81
C MET A 1 62.52 -25.47 -22.28
N LYS A 2 63.56 -24.71 -22.65
CA LYS A 2 64.07 -23.51 -21.99
C LYS A 2 63.28 -22.21 -22.31
N SER A 3 63.20 -21.33 -21.30
CA SER A 3 63.58 -19.90 -21.25
C SER A 3 62.92 -18.81 -22.13
N ASN A 4 62.41 -17.78 -21.42
CA ASN A 4 62.77 -16.35 -21.44
C ASN A 4 62.60 -15.45 -22.69
N ASN A 5 61.78 -14.40 -22.48
CA ASN A 5 62.11 -12.95 -22.42
C ASN A 5 62.83 -12.24 -23.60
N THR A 6 62.29 -11.07 -24.00
CA THR A 6 62.93 -9.73 -24.28
C THR A 6 61.99 -8.90 -25.18
N ALA A 7 61.47 -7.72 -24.79
CA ALA A 7 62.06 -6.39 -24.57
C ALA A 7 62.11 -5.47 -25.82
N SER A 8 61.52 -4.26 -25.66
CA SER A 8 61.33 -3.06 -26.52
C SER A 8 62.66 -2.40 -26.98
N PRO A 9 62.74 -1.45 -27.97
CA PRO A 9 62.56 0.00 -27.69
C PRO A 9 62.16 0.98 -28.85
N PHE A 10 61.45 2.07 -28.44
CA PHE A 10 61.55 3.49 -28.84
C PHE A 10 61.49 4.01 -30.30
N SER A 11 60.58 4.98 -30.54
CA SER A 11 60.92 6.29 -31.14
C SER A 11 59.95 7.39 -30.71
N PHE A 12 60.53 8.48 -30.21
CA PHE A 12 59.95 9.76 -29.79
C PHE A 12 59.51 10.60 -31.01
N LEU A 13 58.40 11.36 -30.88
CA LEU A 13 58.43 12.81 -31.15
C LEU A 13 57.24 13.53 -30.48
N LEU A 14 57.56 14.68 -29.90
CA LEU A 14 56.73 15.52 -29.05
C LEU A 14 56.86 16.94 -29.60
N VAL A 15 55.78 17.60 -30.03
CA VAL A 15 55.72 19.07 -30.21
C VAL A 15 54.32 19.59 -29.88
N LEU A 16 54.33 20.72 -29.18
CA LEU A 16 53.29 21.49 -28.50
C LEU A 16 52.20 22.15 -29.38
N VAL A 17 51.00 22.20 -28.80
CA VAL A 17 50.11 23.36 -28.49
C VAL A 17 49.96 24.48 -29.53
N ALA A 18 48.71 24.70 -30.00
CA ALA A 18 48.07 26.03 -30.04
C ALA A 18 46.54 25.93 -30.12
N ALA A 19 45.88 26.86 -29.44
CA ALA A 19 44.46 26.91 -29.07
C ALA A 19 43.47 27.12 -30.23
N LEU A 20 42.22 26.70 -30.03
CA LEU A 20 41.02 27.46 -30.40
C LEU A 20 39.84 27.00 -29.53
N LEU A 21 39.48 27.84 -28.57
CA LEU A 21 38.21 27.86 -27.85
C LEU A 21 37.10 28.20 -28.84
N PHE A 22 36.03 27.38 -28.91
CA PHE A 22 34.66 27.88 -29.05
C PHE A 22 33.67 26.86 -28.47
N SER A 23 33.19 27.20 -27.27
CA SER A 23 31.83 27.00 -26.75
C SER A 23 30.92 25.98 -27.48
N GLY A 24 30.70 24.85 -26.82
CA GLY A 24 29.59 23.94 -27.10
C GLY A 24 29.10 23.31 -25.81
N CYS A 25 28.43 24.09 -24.95
CA CYS A 25 27.71 23.54 -23.80
C CYS A 25 26.58 22.64 -24.30
N SER A 26 26.81 21.31 -24.32
CA SER A 26 25.73 20.34 -24.45
C SER A 26 24.90 20.38 -23.17
N ARG A 27 23.79 21.11 -23.23
CA ARG A 27 22.76 21.17 -22.21
C ARG A 27 22.19 19.75 -22.03
N GLN A 28 22.58 19.07 -20.95
CA GLN A 28 21.78 17.96 -20.42
C GLN A 28 20.34 18.47 -20.28
N LYS A 29 19.39 17.78 -20.91
CA LYS A 29 17.95 18.03 -20.74
C LYS A 29 17.55 17.66 -19.31
N GLY A 30 17.82 18.57 -18.36
CA GLY A 30 17.09 18.64 -17.11
C GLY A 30 15.63 18.98 -17.43
N GLY A 31 14.70 18.34 -16.70
CA GLY A 31 13.27 18.37 -16.98
C GLY A 31 12.73 19.76 -17.32
N GLU A 32 11.95 19.85 -18.39
CA GLU A 32 11.35 21.10 -18.84
C GLU A 32 10.55 21.74 -17.70
N GLN A 33 11.02 22.92 -17.29
CA GLN A 33 10.29 23.79 -16.37
C GLN A 33 9.12 24.38 -17.15
N LEU A 34 7.89 24.16 -16.68
CA LEU A 34 6.69 24.71 -17.31
C LEU A 34 6.78 26.25 -17.37
N SER A 35 6.36 26.85 -18.48
CA SER A 35 6.21 28.31 -18.59
C SER A 35 5.22 28.84 -17.53
N GLY A 36 5.33 30.10 -17.14
CA GLY A 36 4.52 30.70 -16.05
C GLY A 36 3.02 30.44 -16.19
N SER A 37 2.45 30.69 -17.37
CA SER A 37 1.02 30.45 -17.65
C SER A 37 0.62 28.97 -17.67
N ALA A 38 1.52 28.08 -18.10
CA ALA A 38 1.28 26.63 -18.06
C ALA A 38 1.34 26.08 -16.63
N ARG A 39 2.19 26.66 -15.77
CA ARG A 39 2.34 26.28 -14.36
C ARG A 39 1.13 26.64 -13.51
N ASP A 40 0.55 27.81 -13.74
CA ASP A 40 -0.64 28.28 -12.99
C ASP A 40 -1.85 27.37 -13.17
N THR A 41 -1.95 26.70 -14.33
CA THR A 41 -3.09 25.81 -14.67
C THR A 41 -2.78 24.32 -14.50
N THR A 42 -1.58 23.96 -14.08
CA THR A 42 -1.13 22.57 -13.97
C THR A 42 -0.75 22.23 -12.52
N LEU A 43 -1.38 21.20 -11.95
CA LEU A 43 -0.94 20.55 -10.72
C LEU A 43 0.16 19.55 -11.06
N VAL A 44 1.31 19.60 -10.37
CA VAL A 44 2.44 18.69 -10.63
C VAL A 44 2.67 17.82 -9.41
N ILE A 45 2.42 16.53 -9.47
CA ILE A 45 2.60 15.59 -8.36
C ILE A 45 3.89 14.81 -8.60
N ALA A 46 4.80 14.79 -7.63
CA ALA A 46 6.02 14.00 -7.74
C ALA A 46 5.78 12.57 -7.24
N MET A 47 5.98 11.60 -8.12
CA MET A 47 5.82 10.16 -7.85
C MET A 47 7.18 9.48 -7.69
N LEU A 48 7.27 8.51 -6.79
CA LEU A 48 8.46 7.67 -6.60
C LEU A 48 8.73 6.76 -7.82
N GLY A 49 7.67 6.27 -8.45
CA GLY A 49 7.75 5.33 -9.57
C GLY A 49 6.57 5.48 -10.53
N ASP A 50 6.77 5.01 -11.76
CA ASP A 50 5.77 5.05 -12.83
C ASP A 50 4.61 4.09 -12.58
N ALA A 51 3.48 4.32 -13.24
CA ALA A 51 2.37 3.35 -13.29
C ALA A 51 2.81 2.08 -14.03
N ASP A 52 2.28 0.92 -13.63
CA ASP A 52 2.42 -0.32 -14.39
C ASP A 52 1.47 -0.31 -15.62
N TYR A 53 0.18 -0.09 -15.38
CA TYR A 53 -0.90 -0.03 -16.35
C TYR A 53 -1.88 1.11 -16.04
N LEU A 54 -2.39 1.77 -17.09
CA LEU A 54 -3.57 2.64 -16.99
C LEU A 54 -4.85 1.91 -17.40
N ASN A 55 -4.94 0.62 -17.01
CA ASN A 55 -6.09 -0.25 -17.23
C ASN A 55 -6.46 -0.90 -15.89
N PRO A 56 -7.68 -0.70 -15.36
CA PRO A 56 -8.05 -1.19 -14.03
C PRO A 56 -8.04 -2.72 -13.91
N VAL A 57 -8.16 -3.44 -15.04
CA VAL A 57 -8.06 -4.91 -15.06
C VAL A 57 -6.65 -5.40 -14.76
N LEU A 58 -5.62 -4.62 -15.09
CA LEU A 58 -4.21 -5.00 -14.97
C LEU A 58 -3.45 -4.27 -13.88
N ALA A 59 -3.90 -3.07 -13.50
CA ALA A 59 -3.24 -2.20 -12.53
C ALA A 59 -3.05 -2.89 -11.17
N SER A 60 -1.80 -2.98 -10.72
CA SER A 60 -1.44 -3.56 -9.43
C SER A 60 -0.81 -2.56 -8.47
N SER A 61 -0.16 -1.51 -8.99
CA SER A 61 0.48 -0.49 -8.17
C SER A 61 -0.50 0.56 -7.61
N VAL A 62 -0.18 1.16 -6.46
CA VAL A 62 -0.92 2.29 -5.88
C VAL A 62 -0.94 3.49 -6.83
N THR A 63 0.18 3.78 -7.51
CA THR A 63 0.28 4.82 -8.54
C THR A 63 -0.76 4.62 -9.64
N SER A 64 -0.85 3.40 -10.17
CA SER A 64 -1.83 3.05 -11.20
C SER A 64 -3.26 3.17 -10.68
N GLY A 65 -3.53 2.72 -9.46
CA GLY A 65 -4.84 2.89 -8.81
C GLY A 65 -5.26 4.36 -8.69
N ASN A 66 -4.34 5.23 -8.25
CA ASN A 66 -4.57 6.66 -8.12
C ASN A 66 -4.87 7.33 -9.48
N ILE A 67 -4.13 6.97 -10.53
CA ILE A 67 -4.32 7.57 -11.86
C ILE A 67 -5.59 7.01 -12.53
N THR A 68 -5.79 5.69 -12.48
CA THR A 68 -6.97 5.05 -13.10
C THR A 68 -8.27 5.46 -12.43
N GLY A 69 -8.27 5.74 -11.12
CA GLY A 69 -9.42 6.30 -10.40
C GLY A 69 -9.84 7.70 -10.86
N LEU A 70 -8.99 8.42 -11.60
CA LEU A 70 -9.33 9.71 -12.21
C LEU A 70 -9.85 9.59 -13.64
N ILE A 71 -9.56 8.47 -14.30
CA ILE A 71 -9.91 8.20 -15.69
C ILE A 71 -11.20 7.38 -15.77
N TYR A 72 -11.32 6.34 -14.97
CA TYR A 72 -12.45 5.40 -15.02
C TYR A 72 -13.51 5.72 -13.96
N PRO A 73 -14.79 5.42 -14.24
CA PRO A 73 -15.85 5.61 -13.26
C PRO A 73 -15.84 4.49 -12.21
N SER A 74 -16.52 4.70 -11.08
CA SER A 74 -16.71 3.67 -10.06
C SER A 74 -18.19 3.28 -9.95
N LEU A 75 -18.50 2.01 -9.69
CA LEU A 75 -19.88 1.59 -9.45
C LEU A 75 -20.47 2.31 -8.24
N LEU A 76 -19.72 2.27 -7.15
CA LEU A 76 -20.01 2.89 -5.87
C LEU A 76 -18.86 3.80 -5.49
N GLN A 77 -19.16 4.86 -4.75
CA GLN A 77 -18.14 5.70 -4.12
C GLN A 77 -17.86 5.17 -2.72
N ALA A 78 -16.60 4.88 -2.41
CA ALA A 78 -16.18 4.43 -1.09
C ALA A 78 -15.88 5.64 -0.19
N GLU A 79 -16.40 5.62 1.04
CA GLU A 79 -16.23 6.68 2.03
C GLU A 79 -15.81 6.09 3.36
N PHE A 80 -14.69 6.53 3.92
CA PHE A 80 -14.27 6.08 5.24
C PHE A 80 -14.92 6.92 6.35
N ASP A 81 -15.73 6.29 7.19
CA ASP A 81 -16.32 6.93 8.35
C ASP A 81 -15.31 6.95 9.50
N THR A 82 -14.76 8.13 9.79
CA THR A 82 -13.74 8.30 10.84
C THR A 82 -14.27 8.10 12.26
N SER A 83 -15.60 8.14 12.46
CA SER A 83 -16.22 7.94 13.77
C SER A 83 -16.28 6.45 14.13
N THR A 84 -16.59 5.59 13.16
CA THR A 84 -16.73 4.14 13.34
C THR A 84 -15.51 3.35 12.86
N GLY A 85 -14.68 3.93 12.00
CA GLY A 85 -13.58 3.25 11.33
C GLY A 85 -14.02 2.30 10.22
N LEU A 86 -15.26 2.41 9.74
CA LEU A 86 -15.84 1.55 8.71
C LEU A 86 -15.75 2.20 7.33
N LEU A 87 -15.51 1.37 6.33
CA LEU A 87 -15.76 1.76 4.95
C LEU A 87 -17.26 1.71 4.67
N ASN A 88 -17.78 2.80 4.12
CA ASN A 88 -19.14 2.95 3.63
C ASN A 88 -19.13 2.97 2.11
N TYR A 89 -20.21 2.47 1.50
CA TYR A 89 -20.36 2.44 0.05
C TYR A 89 -21.60 3.26 -0.31
N LEU A 90 -21.38 4.25 -1.17
CA LEU A 90 -22.38 5.23 -1.55
C LEU A 90 -22.74 5.05 -3.03
N ALA A 91 -24.02 4.79 -3.28
CA ALA A 91 -24.67 5.07 -4.55
C ALA A 91 -25.25 6.50 -4.51
N LEU A 92 -25.72 7.00 -5.65
CA LEU A 92 -26.20 8.38 -5.77
C LEU A 92 -27.33 8.71 -4.77
N GLU A 93 -28.25 7.78 -4.56
CA GLU A 93 -29.49 7.95 -3.77
C GLU A 93 -29.55 7.03 -2.55
N LYS A 94 -28.54 6.17 -2.34
CA LYS A 94 -28.52 5.19 -1.25
C LYS A 94 -27.11 4.99 -0.72
N SER A 95 -26.96 4.93 0.59
CA SER A 95 -25.72 4.51 1.26
C SER A 95 -25.94 3.24 2.08
N LEU A 96 -24.89 2.46 2.29
CA LEU A 96 -24.95 1.29 3.18
C LEU A 96 -25.23 1.70 4.64
N ARG A 97 -24.59 2.78 5.09
CA ARG A 97 -24.81 3.37 6.42
C ARG A 97 -25.14 4.87 6.30
N PRO A 98 -25.88 5.46 7.26
CA PRO A 98 -26.05 6.91 7.32
C PRO A 98 -24.70 7.62 7.27
N VAL A 99 -24.60 8.68 6.49
CA VAL A 99 -23.37 9.49 6.41
C VAL A 99 -23.32 10.38 7.65
N SER A 100 -22.41 10.06 8.57
CA SER A 100 -22.20 10.77 9.83
C SER A 100 -21.52 12.14 9.62
N ASP A 101 -20.63 12.24 8.63
CA ASP A 101 -19.82 13.43 8.37
C ASP A 101 -20.44 14.35 7.31
N LYS A 102 -20.80 15.58 7.70
CA LYS A 102 -21.21 16.66 6.77
C LYS A 102 -20.07 17.15 5.86
N GLY A 103 -18.85 16.66 6.06
CA GLY A 103 -17.65 17.00 5.28
C GLY A 103 -17.23 15.97 4.22
N GLY A 104 -17.92 14.82 4.14
CA GLY A 104 -17.62 13.77 3.15
C GLY A 104 -17.94 14.18 1.71
N ARG A 105 -17.35 13.49 0.72
CA ARG A 105 -17.65 13.77 -0.70
C ARG A 105 -19.11 13.44 -1.01
N SER A 106 -19.72 14.28 -1.86
CA SER A 106 -21.00 13.98 -2.47
C SER A 106 -20.90 12.67 -3.28
N PRO A 107 -21.89 11.76 -3.24
CA PRO A 107 -21.84 10.47 -3.95
C PRO A 107 -22.05 10.59 -5.47
N LYS A 108 -21.89 11.80 -6.03
CA LYS A 108 -22.09 12.10 -7.46
C LYS A 108 -21.13 11.34 -8.38
N GLY A 109 -20.03 10.79 -7.83
CA GLY A 109 -19.08 9.96 -8.56
C GLY A 109 -19.55 8.53 -8.81
N ALA A 110 -20.61 8.07 -8.14
CA ALA A 110 -21.12 6.71 -8.30
C ALA A 110 -21.94 6.55 -9.59
N LEU A 111 -21.69 5.46 -10.32
CA LEU A 111 -22.53 5.01 -11.45
C LEU A 111 -23.86 4.41 -10.97
N ALA A 112 -23.84 3.68 -9.86
CA ALA A 112 -25.06 3.17 -9.25
C ALA A 112 -25.87 4.34 -8.70
N ARG A 113 -27.13 4.45 -9.15
CA ARG A 113 -28.12 5.34 -8.57
C ARG A 113 -28.61 4.80 -7.23
N THR A 114 -28.95 3.52 -7.22
CA THR A 114 -29.38 2.78 -6.01
C THR A 114 -29.03 1.30 -6.16
N TRP A 115 -29.21 0.55 -5.08
CA TRP A 115 -29.02 -0.90 -5.04
C TRP A 115 -29.97 -1.57 -4.03
N THR A 116 -30.26 -2.85 -4.26
CA THR A 116 -31.14 -3.68 -3.41
C THR A 116 -30.51 -5.05 -3.21
N MET A 117 -30.31 -5.42 -1.95
CA MET A 117 -29.92 -6.77 -1.56
C MET A 117 -31.16 -7.67 -1.49
N SER A 118 -31.08 -8.91 -1.96
CA SER A 118 -32.18 -9.87 -1.81
C SER A 118 -32.34 -10.32 -0.36
N PRO A 119 -33.56 -10.71 0.08
CA PRO A 119 -33.80 -11.12 1.47
C PRO A 119 -32.96 -12.32 1.94
N ASP A 120 -32.55 -13.18 1.01
CA ASP A 120 -31.69 -14.35 1.28
C ASP A 120 -30.19 -14.04 1.16
N HIS A 121 -29.82 -12.79 0.87
CA HIS A 121 -28.46 -12.31 0.67
C HIS A 121 -27.67 -13.02 -0.44
N ARG A 122 -28.37 -13.60 -1.42
CA ARG A 122 -27.75 -14.33 -2.54
C ARG A 122 -27.71 -13.54 -3.84
N SER A 123 -28.24 -12.32 -3.86
CA SER A 123 -28.11 -11.44 -5.01
C SER A 123 -28.17 -9.97 -4.63
N ILE A 124 -27.48 -9.14 -5.40
CA ILE A 124 -27.57 -7.68 -5.29
C ILE A 124 -27.90 -7.09 -6.67
N THR A 125 -28.93 -6.25 -6.71
CA THR A 125 -29.37 -5.55 -7.92
C THR A 125 -28.98 -4.09 -7.83
N TYR A 126 -28.31 -3.57 -8.85
CA TYR A 126 -27.98 -2.17 -9.04
C TYR A 126 -28.83 -1.55 -10.13
N ILE A 127 -29.31 -0.34 -9.87
CA ILE A 127 -29.87 0.53 -10.92
C ILE A 127 -28.83 1.61 -11.22
N LEU A 128 -28.32 1.61 -12.44
CA LEU A 128 -27.35 2.58 -12.94
C LEU A 128 -28.05 3.86 -13.41
N ARG A 129 -27.34 4.98 -13.33
CA ARG A 129 -27.75 6.21 -14.02
C ARG A 129 -27.53 6.11 -15.53
N SER A 130 -28.35 6.80 -16.32
CA SER A 130 -28.38 6.70 -17.78
C SER A 130 -27.67 7.85 -18.51
N ASP A 131 -27.13 8.82 -17.79
CA ASP A 131 -26.47 10.02 -18.30
C ASP A 131 -24.94 9.89 -18.40
N ALA A 132 -24.35 8.84 -17.81
CA ALA A 132 -22.92 8.56 -17.88
C ALA A 132 -22.48 8.20 -19.32
N ARG A 133 -21.36 8.77 -19.75
CA ARG A 133 -20.80 8.56 -21.10
C ARG A 133 -19.30 8.31 -21.01
N TRP A 134 -18.83 7.34 -21.79
CA TRP A 134 -17.42 7.20 -22.10
C TRP A 134 -16.90 8.45 -22.83
N GLU A 135 -15.60 8.67 -22.80
CA GLU A 135 -14.94 9.82 -23.45
C GLU A 135 -15.22 9.92 -24.95
N ASP A 136 -15.54 8.79 -25.61
CA ASP A 136 -15.93 8.73 -27.02
C ASP A 136 -17.43 8.99 -27.28
N GLY A 137 -18.18 9.35 -26.23
CA GLY A 137 -19.59 9.73 -26.30
C GLY A 137 -20.58 8.57 -26.22
N LYS A 138 -20.12 7.31 -26.15
CA LYS A 138 -21.02 6.16 -25.97
C LYS A 138 -21.54 6.07 -24.53
N PRO A 139 -22.77 5.56 -24.31
CA PRO A 139 -23.29 5.32 -22.96
C PRO A 139 -22.45 4.30 -22.21
N VAL A 140 -22.26 4.56 -20.91
CA VAL A 140 -21.80 3.53 -19.97
C VAL A 140 -23.01 2.68 -19.61
N VAL A 141 -22.95 1.37 -19.85
CA VAL A 141 -24.09 0.46 -19.70
C VAL A 141 -23.74 -0.73 -18.80
N ALA A 142 -24.75 -1.44 -18.30
CA ALA A 142 -24.59 -2.63 -17.46
C ALA A 142 -23.75 -3.72 -18.14
N GLY A 143 -23.81 -3.83 -19.48
CA GLY A 143 -22.98 -4.73 -20.28
C GLY A 143 -21.47 -4.52 -20.10
N ASP A 144 -21.02 -3.27 -19.94
CA ASP A 144 -19.60 -2.94 -19.73
C ASP A 144 -19.07 -3.57 -18.42
N PHE A 145 -19.92 -3.67 -17.40
CA PHE A 145 -19.58 -4.33 -16.14
C PHE A 145 -19.45 -5.83 -16.31
N LYS A 146 -20.46 -6.49 -16.90
CA LYS A 146 -20.41 -7.94 -17.16
C LYS A 146 -19.19 -8.31 -18.01
N PHE A 147 -18.90 -7.51 -19.02
CA PHE A 147 -17.71 -7.65 -19.85
C PHE A 147 -16.41 -7.50 -19.02
N ALA A 148 -16.29 -6.43 -18.21
CA ALA A 148 -15.12 -6.22 -17.37
C ALA A 148 -14.90 -7.37 -16.37
N TYR A 149 -15.95 -7.85 -15.70
CA TYR A 149 -15.88 -8.99 -14.77
C TYR A 149 -15.35 -10.27 -15.44
N ARG A 150 -15.74 -10.53 -16.69
CA ARG A 150 -15.15 -11.64 -17.48
C ARG A 150 -13.66 -11.45 -17.72
N LEU A 151 -13.18 -10.23 -17.93
CA LEU A 151 -11.74 -9.95 -18.06
C LEU A 151 -11.01 -10.16 -16.73
N TYR A 152 -11.57 -9.68 -15.61
CA TYR A 152 -10.99 -9.89 -14.28
C TYR A 152 -10.86 -11.38 -13.94
N GLY A 153 -11.85 -12.20 -14.29
CA GLY A 153 -11.84 -13.64 -14.04
C GLY A 153 -11.09 -14.47 -15.07
N ASN A 154 -10.53 -13.87 -16.13
CA ASN A 154 -9.83 -14.63 -17.16
C ASN A 154 -8.44 -15.06 -16.66
N PRO A 155 -8.14 -16.38 -16.60
CA PRO A 155 -6.87 -16.88 -16.07
C PRO A 155 -5.67 -16.51 -16.95
N VAL A 156 -5.86 -16.29 -18.26
CA VAL A 156 -4.80 -15.86 -19.18
C VAL A 156 -4.45 -14.38 -18.96
N ILE A 157 -5.45 -13.55 -18.66
CA ILE A 157 -5.22 -12.15 -18.30
C ILE A 157 -4.54 -12.06 -16.92
N ALA A 158 -4.90 -12.96 -15.99
CA ALA A 158 -4.33 -13.05 -14.65
C ALA A 158 -4.41 -11.71 -13.89
N SER A 159 -5.62 -11.14 -13.79
CA SER A 159 -5.83 -9.89 -13.08
C SER A 159 -5.44 -10.01 -11.60
N PRO A 160 -4.80 -9.00 -10.99
CA PRO A 160 -4.52 -9.00 -9.55
C PRO A 160 -5.76 -8.77 -8.68
N ARG A 161 -6.97 -8.72 -9.26
CA ARG A 161 -8.24 -8.44 -8.57
C ARG A 161 -9.18 -9.65 -8.52
N GLN A 162 -8.68 -10.87 -8.74
CA GLN A 162 -9.52 -12.08 -8.75
C GLN A 162 -10.22 -12.37 -7.41
N GLN A 163 -9.71 -11.86 -6.28
CA GLN A 163 -10.34 -12.01 -4.97
C GLN A 163 -11.75 -11.44 -4.90
N TYR A 164 -12.06 -10.40 -5.69
CA TYR A 164 -13.40 -9.80 -5.75
C TYR A 164 -14.46 -10.73 -6.37
N LEU A 165 -14.03 -11.82 -7.00
CA LEU A 165 -14.89 -12.79 -7.67
C LEU A 165 -15.26 -13.96 -6.76
N ALA A 166 -14.67 -14.04 -5.57
CA ALA A 166 -14.66 -15.22 -4.70
C ALA A 166 -16.04 -15.72 -4.31
N GLU A 167 -17.06 -14.86 -4.38
CA GLU A 167 -18.43 -15.16 -3.92
C GLU A 167 -19.44 -15.34 -5.05
N LEU A 168 -19.04 -15.10 -6.29
CA LEU A 168 -19.92 -15.16 -7.46
C LEU A 168 -20.27 -16.60 -7.82
N VAL A 169 -21.48 -16.83 -8.33
CA VAL A 169 -21.94 -18.16 -8.78
C VAL A 169 -20.90 -18.85 -9.67
N GLY A 170 -20.51 -20.08 -9.29
CA GLY A 170 -19.51 -20.88 -9.99
C GLY A 170 -18.11 -20.80 -9.38
N ALA A 171 -17.76 -19.76 -8.62
CA ALA A 171 -16.45 -19.63 -7.99
C ALA A 171 -16.11 -20.83 -7.08
N ASP A 172 -17.10 -21.38 -6.39
CA ASP A 172 -17.02 -22.61 -5.58
C ASP A 172 -16.59 -23.86 -6.38
N LYS A 173 -16.70 -23.80 -7.71
CA LYS A 173 -16.34 -24.87 -8.65
C LYS A 173 -15.01 -24.59 -9.37
N GLY A 174 -14.26 -23.58 -8.93
CA GLY A 174 -12.95 -23.21 -9.47
C GLY A 174 -12.99 -22.14 -10.57
N ALA A 175 -14.16 -21.78 -11.10
CA ALA A 175 -14.30 -20.69 -12.07
C ALA A 175 -15.71 -20.11 -12.07
N VAL A 176 -15.83 -18.78 -12.13
CA VAL A 176 -17.11 -18.08 -12.18
C VAL A 176 -17.89 -18.41 -13.45
N ASP A 177 -19.17 -18.75 -13.30
CA ASP A 177 -20.12 -18.85 -14.41
C ASP A 177 -20.72 -17.46 -14.64
N PHE A 178 -20.05 -16.63 -15.45
CA PHE A 178 -20.45 -15.23 -15.64
C PHE A 178 -21.84 -15.03 -16.24
N ASP A 179 -22.42 -16.04 -16.88
CA ASP A 179 -23.77 -15.94 -17.42
C ASP A 179 -24.85 -16.13 -16.37
N ARG A 180 -24.55 -16.91 -15.32
CA ARG A 180 -25.41 -17.07 -14.15
C ARG A 180 -25.07 -16.11 -13.01
N ALA A 181 -23.82 -15.69 -12.93
CA ALA A 181 -23.33 -14.83 -11.86
C ALA A 181 -23.66 -13.36 -12.10
N ILE A 182 -23.79 -12.92 -13.35
CA ILE A 182 -24.03 -11.52 -13.70
C ILE A 182 -25.10 -11.43 -14.79
N GLU A 183 -26.23 -10.83 -14.44
CA GLU A 183 -27.32 -10.53 -15.37
C GLU A 183 -27.37 -9.03 -15.68
N THR A 184 -27.67 -8.72 -16.93
CA THR A 184 -27.85 -7.34 -17.41
C THR A 184 -29.17 -7.25 -18.18
N PRO A 185 -30.33 -7.24 -17.49
CA PRO A 185 -31.65 -7.31 -18.15
C PRO A 185 -31.92 -6.14 -19.11
N ASN A 186 -31.26 -5.00 -18.88
CA ASN A 186 -31.24 -3.82 -19.74
C ASN A 186 -29.98 -3.00 -19.46
N ASP A 187 -29.76 -1.93 -20.22
CA ASP A 187 -28.58 -1.05 -20.13
C ASP A 187 -28.33 -0.45 -18.74
N THR A 188 -29.34 -0.38 -17.88
CA THR A 188 -29.25 0.31 -16.57
C THR A 188 -29.45 -0.63 -15.39
N THR A 189 -29.66 -1.93 -15.60
CA THR A 189 -29.90 -2.89 -14.52
C THR A 189 -28.77 -3.91 -14.52
N LEU A 190 -28.06 -4.01 -13.40
CA LEU A 190 -26.95 -4.94 -13.20
C LEU A 190 -27.24 -5.80 -11.97
N VAL A 191 -27.30 -7.11 -12.13
CA VAL A 191 -27.59 -8.05 -11.04
C VAL A 191 -26.40 -8.98 -10.86
N PHE A 192 -25.92 -9.10 -9.62
CA PHE A 192 -24.93 -10.10 -9.24
C PHE A 192 -25.58 -11.21 -8.42
N HIS A 193 -25.18 -12.45 -8.67
CA HIS A 193 -25.62 -13.63 -7.93
C HIS A 193 -24.45 -14.30 -7.22
N PHE A 194 -24.71 -14.73 -5.99
CA PHE A 194 -23.75 -15.38 -5.10
C PHE A 194 -24.11 -16.85 -4.85
N TYR A 195 -23.12 -17.73 -4.74
CA TYR A 195 -23.39 -19.16 -4.48
C TYR A 195 -23.75 -19.47 -3.02
N LYS A 196 -23.51 -18.54 -2.10
CA LYS A 196 -23.94 -18.57 -0.69
C LYS A 196 -24.49 -17.21 -0.25
N PRO A 197 -25.17 -17.10 0.91
CA PRO A 197 -25.52 -15.80 1.47
C PRO A 197 -24.27 -14.96 1.76
N VAL A 198 -24.25 -13.70 1.34
CA VAL A 198 -23.12 -12.78 1.49
C VAL A 198 -23.55 -11.55 2.30
N PRO A 199 -22.82 -11.19 3.38
CA PRO A 199 -23.05 -9.93 4.09
C PRO A 199 -23.08 -8.72 3.16
N GLU A 200 -23.99 -7.79 3.40
CA GLU A 200 -24.26 -6.66 2.50
C GLU A 200 -23.01 -5.79 2.22
N HIS A 201 -22.19 -5.54 3.25
CA HIS A 201 -20.93 -4.80 3.10
C HIS A 201 -19.92 -5.52 2.19
N LEU A 202 -19.83 -6.84 2.30
CA LEU A 202 -18.92 -7.67 1.51
C LEU A 202 -19.41 -7.79 0.07
N ALA A 203 -20.73 -7.91 -0.13
CA ALA A 203 -21.34 -7.90 -1.46
C ALA A 203 -21.04 -6.58 -2.19
N LEU A 204 -21.22 -5.44 -1.53
CA LEU A 204 -20.90 -4.12 -2.09
C LEU A 204 -19.41 -3.98 -2.42
N PHE A 205 -18.51 -4.51 -1.58
CA PHE A 205 -17.07 -4.54 -1.86
C PHE A 205 -16.73 -5.41 -3.09
N HIS A 206 -17.15 -6.68 -3.10
CA HIS A 206 -16.86 -7.63 -4.18
C HIS A 206 -17.45 -7.22 -5.53
N THR A 207 -18.56 -6.46 -5.52
CA THR A 207 -19.22 -5.97 -6.73
C THR A 207 -18.75 -4.58 -7.18
N SER A 208 -17.69 -4.02 -6.56
CA SER A 208 -17.19 -2.67 -6.84
C SER A 208 -16.07 -2.56 -7.89
N LEU A 209 -15.81 -3.61 -8.68
CA LEU A 209 -14.77 -3.55 -9.71
C LEU A 209 -15.09 -2.52 -10.80
N THR A 210 -14.06 -1.81 -11.23
CA THR A 210 -14.13 -0.76 -12.25
C THR A 210 -14.51 -1.35 -13.62
N PRO A 211 -15.53 -0.80 -14.31
CA PRO A 211 -15.90 -1.23 -15.66
C PRO A 211 -14.88 -0.76 -16.69
N VAL A 212 -14.85 -1.41 -17.85
CA VAL A 212 -14.11 -0.96 -19.04
C VAL A 212 -15.05 -0.98 -20.26
N PRO A 213 -14.87 -0.10 -21.25
CA PRO A 213 -15.78 -0.01 -22.39
C PRO A 213 -15.70 -1.27 -23.27
N GLU A 214 -16.77 -2.07 -23.29
CA GLU A 214 -16.82 -3.32 -24.04
C GLU A 214 -16.52 -3.07 -25.53
N HIS A 215 -17.07 -1.99 -26.10
CA HIS A 215 -16.88 -1.68 -27.51
C HIS A 215 -15.44 -1.38 -27.91
N VAL A 216 -14.57 -1.01 -26.95
CA VAL A 216 -13.13 -0.79 -27.18
C VAL A 216 -12.38 -2.12 -27.08
N TRP A 217 -12.71 -2.94 -26.07
CA TRP A 217 -11.89 -4.08 -25.67
C TRP A 217 -12.36 -5.43 -26.23
N LYS A 218 -13.60 -5.56 -26.72
CA LYS A 218 -14.18 -6.84 -27.14
C LYS A 218 -13.43 -7.58 -28.26
N SER A 219 -12.61 -6.87 -29.04
CA SER A 219 -11.81 -7.46 -30.13
C SER A 219 -10.42 -7.90 -29.69
N VAL A 220 -10.00 -7.54 -28.47
CA VAL A 220 -8.68 -7.91 -27.94
C VAL A 220 -8.75 -9.31 -27.37
N ARG A 221 -7.90 -10.20 -27.87
CA ARG A 221 -7.83 -11.55 -27.34
C ARG A 221 -7.16 -11.56 -25.94
N PRO A 222 -7.55 -12.47 -25.03
CA PRO A 222 -6.98 -12.53 -23.68
C PRO A 222 -5.45 -12.63 -23.64
N ASP A 223 -4.84 -13.41 -24.53
CA ASP A 223 -3.38 -13.61 -24.65
C ASP A 223 -2.64 -12.34 -25.07
N GLN A 224 -3.33 -11.38 -25.70
CA GLN A 224 -2.76 -10.11 -26.17
C GLN A 224 -3.16 -8.93 -25.29
N PHE A 225 -3.98 -9.14 -24.27
CA PHE A 225 -4.62 -8.08 -23.49
C PHE A 225 -3.60 -7.17 -22.79
N ARG A 226 -2.55 -7.75 -22.22
CA ARG A 226 -1.47 -7.02 -21.52
C ARG A 226 -0.61 -6.18 -22.45
N GLU A 227 -0.38 -6.64 -23.68
CA GLU A 227 0.49 -5.97 -24.66
C GLU A 227 -0.28 -5.01 -25.58
N SER A 228 -1.61 -5.00 -25.49
CA SER A 228 -2.45 -4.16 -26.32
C SER A 228 -2.08 -2.68 -26.21
N LYS A 229 -1.97 -2.00 -27.36
CA LYS A 229 -1.73 -0.55 -27.44
C LYS A 229 -2.84 0.26 -26.77
N LEU A 230 -4.03 -0.31 -26.60
CA LEU A 230 -5.15 0.31 -25.89
C LEU A 230 -4.83 0.59 -24.42
N ASN A 231 -3.86 -0.13 -23.81
CA ASN A 231 -3.38 0.19 -22.46
C ASN A 231 -2.68 1.56 -22.36
N MET A 232 -2.29 2.15 -23.49
CA MET A 232 -1.73 3.50 -23.59
C MET A 232 -2.76 4.53 -24.07
N GLN A 233 -4.01 4.13 -24.30
CA GLN A 233 -5.11 4.96 -24.81
C GLN A 233 -6.39 4.63 -24.02
N PRO A 234 -6.40 4.82 -22.69
CA PRO A 234 -7.55 4.49 -21.88
C PRO A 234 -8.73 5.38 -22.28
N VAL A 235 -9.89 4.76 -22.46
CA VAL A 235 -11.17 5.44 -22.70
C VAL A 235 -11.97 5.37 -21.40
N GLY A 236 -12.05 6.50 -20.71
CA GLY A 236 -12.65 6.64 -19.39
C GLY A 236 -14.03 7.30 -19.39
N SER A 237 -14.55 7.55 -18.18
CA SER A 237 -15.77 8.35 -17.91
C SER A 237 -15.58 9.21 -16.65
N GLY A 238 -14.34 9.35 -16.19
CA GLY A 238 -13.97 10.05 -14.96
C GLY A 238 -13.67 11.54 -15.18
N PRO A 239 -13.35 12.25 -14.08
CA PRO A 239 -13.13 13.71 -14.07
C PRO A 239 -11.94 14.17 -14.91
N TYR A 240 -11.02 13.28 -15.24
CA TYR A 240 -9.84 13.55 -16.05
C TYR A 240 -9.69 12.50 -17.16
N ARG A 241 -8.98 12.86 -18.22
CA ARG A 241 -8.61 11.99 -19.33
C ARG A 241 -7.13 12.06 -19.63
N LEU A 242 -6.56 10.97 -20.14
CA LEU A 242 -5.15 10.91 -20.49
C LEU A 242 -4.81 11.88 -21.63
N VAL A 243 -3.73 12.65 -21.47
CA VAL A 243 -3.14 13.47 -22.54
C VAL A 243 -1.91 12.78 -23.08
N THR A 244 -0.98 12.42 -22.21
CA THR A 244 0.24 11.68 -22.58
C THR A 244 0.72 10.82 -21.43
N TRP A 245 1.42 9.75 -21.77
CA TRP A 245 2.17 8.93 -20.84
C TRP A 245 3.56 8.67 -21.42
N ASN A 246 4.51 9.47 -20.97
CA ASN A 246 5.93 9.28 -21.27
C ASN A 246 6.50 8.34 -20.21
N ARG A 247 6.68 7.05 -20.57
CA ARG A 247 7.14 6.01 -19.64
C ARG A 247 8.40 6.47 -18.89
N GLN A 248 8.40 6.24 -17.58
CA GLN A 248 9.45 6.61 -16.63
C GLN A 248 9.72 8.13 -16.49
N GLN A 249 8.91 8.99 -17.13
CA GLN A 249 9.07 10.45 -17.08
C GLN A 249 7.85 11.13 -16.48
N ASP A 250 6.69 11.01 -17.12
CA ASP A 250 5.45 11.63 -16.65
C ASP A 250 4.17 11.00 -17.22
N VAL A 251 3.09 11.13 -16.46
CA VAL A 251 1.71 10.95 -16.93
C VAL A 251 0.99 12.29 -16.81
N THR A 252 0.50 12.81 -17.93
CA THR A 252 -0.28 14.06 -17.94
C THR A 252 -1.74 13.76 -18.22
N LEU A 253 -2.62 14.23 -17.33
CA LEU A 253 -4.07 14.21 -17.48
C LEU A 253 -4.61 15.62 -17.72
N SER A 254 -5.74 15.72 -18.40
CA SER A 254 -6.52 16.97 -18.54
C SER A 254 -7.92 16.79 -18.01
N SER A 255 -8.50 17.87 -17.47
CA SER A 255 -9.92 17.87 -17.08
C SER A 255 -10.78 17.39 -18.24
N ASN A 256 -11.70 16.45 -17.95
CA ASN A 256 -12.58 15.86 -18.94
C ASN A 256 -13.89 16.66 -19.02
N PRO A 257 -14.09 17.53 -20.04
CA PRO A 257 -15.26 18.39 -20.12
C PRO A 257 -16.57 17.62 -20.35
N SER A 258 -16.53 16.38 -20.85
CA SER A 258 -17.72 15.53 -21.01
C SER A 258 -18.07 14.73 -19.76
N CYS A 259 -17.26 14.81 -18.70
CA CYS A 259 -17.48 14.06 -17.47
C CYS A 259 -18.73 14.55 -16.73
N VAL A 260 -19.63 13.61 -16.45
CA VAL A 260 -20.79 13.84 -15.55
C VAL A 260 -20.57 13.26 -14.14
N LEU A 261 -19.50 12.47 -13.92
CA LEU A 261 -19.22 11.72 -12.69
C LEU A 261 -17.84 12.03 -12.08
N PRO A 262 -17.76 12.77 -10.97
CA PRO A 262 -18.83 13.60 -10.39
C PRO A 262 -19.08 14.89 -11.19
N LYS A 263 -18.09 15.33 -11.96
CA LYS A 263 -18.04 16.53 -12.81
C LYS A 263 -16.67 16.57 -13.51
N PRO A 264 -16.42 17.48 -14.46
CA PRO A 264 -15.07 17.76 -14.92
C PRO A 264 -14.19 18.20 -13.74
N GLY A 265 -12.93 17.74 -13.72
CA GLY A 265 -11.97 18.15 -12.71
C GLY A 265 -11.78 19.67 -12.69
N ASN A 266 -11.72 20.27 -11.50
CA ASN A 266 -11.56 21.71 -11.33
C ASN A 266 -10.20 22.24 -11.84
N ILE A 267 -9.16 21.39 -11.86
CA ILE A 267 -7.81 21.74 -12.33
C ILE A 267 -7.68 21.37 -13.80
N ARG A 268 -7.15 22.28 -14.64
CA ARG A 268 -7.06 22.05 -16.09
C ARG A 268 -6.16 20.86 -16.45
N ARG A 269 -5.00 20.74 -15.81
CA ARG A 269 -4.04 19.63 -16.02
C ARG A 269 -3.46 19.11 -14.71
N ILE A 270 -3.26 17.80 -14.65
CA ILE A 270 -2.49 17.13 -13.60
C ILE A 270 -1.33 16.41 -14.26
N MET A 271 -0.11 16.65 -13.81
CA MET A 271 1.10 15.97 -14.25
C MET A 271 1.65 15.15 -13.09
N PHE A 272 1.63 13.83 -13.23
CA PHE A 272 2.34 12.91 -12.34
C PHE A 272 3.76 12.75 -12.88
N ARG A 273 4.73 13.42 -12.26
CA ARG A 273 6.13 13.41 -12.67
C ARG A 273 6.90 12.34 -11.89
N ILE A 274 7.64 11.49 -12.59
CA ILE A 274 8.42 10.43 -11.98
C ILE A 274 9.78 10.99 -11.53
N VAL A 275 10.01 11.01 -10.22
CA VAL A 275 11.24 11.52 -9.60
C VAL A 275 11.63 10.54 -8.50
N PRO A 276 12.44 9.50 -8.78
CA PRO A 276 12.73 8.43 -7.81
C PRO A 276 13.56 8.89 -6.60
N ASP A 277 14.42 9.90 -6.77
CA ASP A 277 15.27 10.42 -5.70
C ASP A 277 14.47 11.33 -4.74
N TYR A 278 14.52 10.99 -3.43
CA TYR A 278 13.79 11.72 -2.39
C TYR A 278 14.27 13.17 -2.24
N THR A 279 15.58 13.39 -2.21
CA THR A 279 16.18 14.71 -2.01
C THR A 279 15.83 15.65 -3.16
N VAL A 280 15.82 15.13 -4.40
CA VAL A 280 15.37 15.87 -5.59
C VAL A 280 13.88 16.19 -5.50
N ARG A 281 13.00 15.25 -5.12
CA ARG A 281 11.57 15.53 -4.91
C ARG A 281 11.35 16.65 -3.91
N LEU A 282 11.99 16.56 -2.75
CA LEU A 282 11.85 17.54 -1.69
C LEU A 282 12.36 18.92 -2.13
N THR A 283 13.52 18.97 -2.79
CA THR A 283 14.06 20.23 -3.34
C THR A 283 13.11 20.84 -4.38
N GLN A 284 12.51 20.02 -5.25
CA GLN A 284 11.52 20.49 -6.22
C GLN A 284 10.26 21.03 -5.55
N LEU A 285 9.80 20.43 -4.45
CA LEU A 285 8.68 20.96 -3.69
C LEU A 285 9.04 22.32 -3.08
N GLN A 286 10.21 22.43 -2.44
CA GLN A 286 10.66 23.66 -1.80
C GLN A 286 10.88 24.80 -2.81
N THR A 287 11.38 24.49 -4.00
CA THR A 287 11.60 25.48 -5.08
C THR A 287 10.37 25.75 -5.94
N GLY A 288 9.24 25.08 -5.66
CA GLY A 288 7.99 25.24 -6.42
C GLY A 288 7.97 24.54 -7.79
N GLY A 289 8.92 23.66 -8.06
CA GLY A 289 8.95 22.77 -9.22
C GLY A 289 7.84 21.70 -9.20
N VAL A 290 7.37 21.30 -8.00
CA VAL A 290 6.23 20.37 -7.82
C VAL A 290 5.24 20.82 -6.72
N ASP A 291 4.04 20.28 -6.86
CA ASP A 291 2.80 20.28 -6.07
C ASP A 291 2.82 19.60 -4.72
N VAL A 292 3.08 18.31 -4.85
CA VAL A 292 2.83 17.33 -3.82
C VAL A 292 4.00 16.37 -3.84
N VAL A 293 4.54 16.11 -2.66
CA VAL A 293 5.51 15.04 -2.40
C VAL A 293 4.94 14.21 -1.26
N GLU A 294 4.70 12.93 -1.53
CA GLU A 294 4.29 11.98 -0.50
C GLU A 294 5.50 11.50 0.31
N ASN A 295 5.27 11.07 1.56
CA ASN A 295 6.27 10.47 2.44
C ASN A 295 7.49 11.38 2.71
N VAL A 296 7.22 12.63 3.08
CA VAL A 296 8.26 13.54 3.61
C VAL A 296 8.82 12.94 4.90
N LYS A 297 10.14 12.87 4.99
CA LYS A 297 10.85 12.29 6.14
C LYS A 297 10.81 13.24 7.35
N PRO A 298 10.73 12.71 8.59
CA PRO A 298 10.70 13.52 9.80
C PRO A 298 11.85 14.50 9.99
N GLU A 299 13.07 14.09 9.60
CA GLU A 299 14.28 14.91 9.64
C GLU A 299 14.15 16.24 8.89
N ASP A 300 13.30 16.30 7.86
CA ASP A 300 13.11 17.50 7.04
C ASP A 300 12.01 18.44 7.57
N PHE A 301 11.15 18.00 8.50
CA PHE A 301 9.95 18.75 8.89
C PHE A 301 10.26 20.15 9.43
N THR A 302 11.25 20.25 10.33
CA THR A 302 11.65 21.53 10.91
C THR A 302 12.18 22.47 9.84
N SER A 303 12.98 21.95 8.89
CA SER A 303 13.54 22.75 7.80
C SER A 303 12.44 23.29 6.88
N ILE A 304 11.43 22.47 6.55
CA ILE A 304 10.30 22.86 5.71
C ILE A 304 9.44 23.90 6.42
N GLN A 305 9.04 23.63 7.67
CA GLN A 305 8.16 24.51 8.44
C GLN A 305 8.76 25.90 8.70
N ARG A 306 10.09 25.98 8.91
CA ARG A 306 10.78 27.26 9.15
C ARG A 306 11.22 27.93 7.84
N GLY A 307 11.74 27.14 6.90
CA GLY A 307 12.44 27.63 5.72
C GLY A 307 11.57 27.83 4.48
N ASN A 308 10.34 27.31 4.45
CA ASN A 308 9.48 27.42 3.28
C ASN A 308 8.04 27.80 3.61
N GLN A 309 7.74 29.10 3.50
CA GLN A 309 6.41 29.62 3.74
C GLN A 309 5.35 29.18 2.71
N ASN A 310 5.75 28.60 1.58
CA ASN A 310 4.85 28.17 0.49
C ASN A 310 4.50 26.68 0.54
N VAL A 311 5.11 25.92 1.45
CA VAL A 311 4.83 24.50 1.65
C VAL A 311 4.11 24.32 2.98
N GLU A 312 3.17 23.40 3.02
CA GLU A 312 2.54 22.90 4.23
C GLU A 312 2.71 21.39 4.33
N LEU A 313 2.91 20.90 5.55
CA LEU A 313 2.96 19.48 5.84
C LEU A 313 1.58 19.04 6.30
N ARG A 314 1.07 17.97 5.68
CA ARG A 314 -0.23 17.39 6.01
C ARG A 314 -0.04 15.93 6.36
N THR A 315 -0.80 15.46 7.34
CA THR A 315 -0.64 14.13 7.90
C THR A 315 -1.88 13.28 7.72
N VAL A 316 -1.68 12.01 7.43
CA VAL A 316 -2.68 10.94 7.48
C VAL A 316 -1.94 9.69 7.91
N GLY A 317 -2.59 8.70 8.53
CA GLY A 317 -1.85 7.47 8.75
C GLY A 317 -2.56 6.47 9.62
N LEU A 318 -1.73 5.78 10.41
CA LEU A 318 -2.08 4.55 11.13
C LEU A 318 -2.46 3.41 10.18
N ARG A 319 -2.01 3.44 8.93
CA ARG A 319 -2.09 2.29 8.01
C ARG A 319 -0.76 1.57 7.84
N VAL A 320 0.33 2.19 8.28
CA VAL A 320 1.67 1.63 8.16
C VAL A 320 2.23 1.40 9.54
N PHE A 321 2.77 0.20 9.80
CA PHE A 321 3.55 -0.07 11.01
C PHE A 321 4.84 -0.78 10.66
N ASP A 322 5.89 -0.53 11.46
CA ASP A 322 7.10 -1.36 11.44
C ASP A 322 7.08 -2.37 12.60
N TYR A 323 7.77 -3.48 12.41
CA TYR A 323 7.90 -4.56 13.37
C TYR A 323 9.27 -5.23 13.29
N VAL A 324 9.66 -5.91 14.37
CA VAL A 324 10.73 -6.90 14.34
C VAL A 324 10.11 -8.29 14.24
N GLY A 325 10.39 -8.98 13.15
CA GLY A 325 9.95 -10.35 12.93
C GLY A 325 10.92 -11.34 13.56
N TRP A 326 10.34 -12.35 14.22
CA TRP A 326 11.06 -13.48 14.79
C TRP A 326 10.58 -14.75 14.08
N SER A 327 11.49 -15.58 13.56
CA SER A 327 11.09 -16.88 13.03
C SER A 327 10.60 -17.76 14.17
N ASN A 328 9.31 -18.08 14.21
CA ASN A 328 8.72 -18.90 15.27
C ASN A 328 9.00 -20.40 15.06
N ILE A 329 9.32 -20.77 13.82
CA ILE A 329 9.70 -22.12 13.43
C ILE A 329 11.17 -22.18 13.02
N ASP A 330 11.76 -23.36 13.13
CA ASP A 330 13.05 -23.64 12.53
C ASP A 330 12.89 -23.72 11.01
N HIS A 331 13.33 -22.64 10.35
CA HIS A 331 13.07 -22.42 8.95
C HIS A 331 13.92 -23.35 8.06
N ASP A 332 15.14 -23.68 8.47
CA ASP A 332 15.99 -24.68 7.81
C ASP A 332 15.33 -26.06 7.81
N TYR A 333 14.85 -26.50 8.98
CA TYR A 333 14.14 -27.77 9.11
C TYR A 333 12.86 -27.80 8.28
N TYR A 334 12.09 -26.71 8.32
CA TYR A 334 10.88 -26.59 7.50
C TYR A 334 11.22 -26.63 6.01
N ASN A 335 12.24 -25.91 5.56
CA ASN A 335 12.61 -25.86 4.14
C ASN A 335 13.08 -27.23 3.62
N GLN A 336 13.76 -28.03 4.45
CA GLN A 336 14.23 -29.37 4.10
C GLN A 336 13.14 -30.45 4.19
N THR A 337 12.25 -30.37 5.18
CA THR A 337 11.36 -31.50 5.53
C THR A 337 9.88 -31.21 5.37
N LYS A 338 9.50 -29.93 5.22
CA LYS A 338 8.12 -29.42 5.30
C LYS A 338 7.40 -29.76 6.61
N LYS A 339 8.15 -30.12 7.65
CA LYS A 339 7.65 -30.34 9.01
C LYS A 339 7.95 -29.14 9.89
N PHE A 340 7.10 -28.95 10.90
CA PHE A 340 7.23 -27.84 11.84
C PHE A 340 7.98 -28.27 13.10
N ARG A 341 8.95 -27.47 13.52
CA ARG A 341 9.52 -27.51 14.86
C ARG A 341 9.77 -26.07 15.35
N PRO A 342 9.69 -25.79 16.66
CA PRO A 342 9.96 -24.44 17.18
C PRO A 342 11.37 -23.97 16.84
N HIS A 343 11.52 -22.69 16.55
CA HIS A 343 12.84 -22.10 16.32
C HIS A 343 13.71 -22.21 17.59
N PRO A 344 15.00 -22.58 17.50
CA PRO A 344 15.86 -22.75 18.68
C PRO A 344 16.00 -21.51 19.56
N LEU A 345 15.89 -20.30 18.98
CA LEU A 345 15.98 -19.03 19.71
C LEU A 345 14.61 -18.42 20.01
N PHE A 346 13.66 -18.55 19.09
CA PHE A 346 12.45 -17.72 19.06
C PHE A 346 11.16 -18.54 19.09
N GLY A 347 11.23 -19.86 19.24
CA GLY A 347 10.06 -20.72 19.24
C GLY A 347 9.13 -20.49 20.44
N SER A 348 9.69 -20.08 21.58
CA SER A 348 8.94 -19.79 22.80
C SER A 348 8.34 -18.38 22.78
N SER A 349 7.04 -18.26 23.05
CA SER A 349 6.37 -16.96 23.20
C SER A 349 6.90 -16.16 24.38
N VAL A 350 7.35 -16.83 25.45
CA VAL A 350 7.96 -16.18 26.62
C VAL A 350 9.27 -15.48 26.24
N VAL A 351 10.10 -16.12 25.40
CA VAL A 351 11.30 -15.48 24.87
C VAL A 351 10.94 -14.27 24.01
N ARG A 352 9.92 -14.36 23.14
CA ARG A 352 9.50 -13.23 22.30
C ARG A 352 8.90 -12.06 23.11
N GLN A 353 8.14 -12.35 24.17
CA GLN A 353 7.71 -11.34 25.13
C GLN A 353 8.92 -10.67 25.81
N ALA A 354 9.92 -11.45 26.22
CA ALA A 354 11.15 -10.92 26.80
C ALA A 354 11.88 -9.99 25.82
N LEU A 355 11.98 -10.36 24.55
CA LEU A 355 12.56 -9.51 23.50
C LEU A 355 11.75 -8.20 23.31
N THR A 356 10.42 -8.25 23.39
CA THR A 356 9.61 -7.03 23.34
C THR A 356 9.85 -6.12 24.55
N HIS A 357 9.96 -6.67 25.76
CA HIS A 357 10.34 -5.91 26.96
C HIS A 357 11.78 -5.38 26.91
N ALA A 358 12.66 -6.06 26.16
CA ALA A 358 14.04 -5.65 25.96
C ALA A 358 14.21 -4.49 24.97
N ILE A 359 13.21 -4.16 24.15
CA ILE A 359 13.33 -3.14 23.12
C ILE A 359 12.68 -1.84 23.60
N ASP A 360 13.45 -0.75 23.65
CA ASP A 360 12.94 0.57 24.00
C ASP A 360 12.22 1.21 22.79
N ARG A 361 10.94 0.83 22.63
CA ARG A 361 10.10 1.28 21.51
C ARG A 361 9.80 2.78 21.57
N GLU A 362 9.73 3.36 22.77
CA GLU A 362 9.53 4.80 22.96
C GLU A 362 10.79 5.57 22.51
N ALA A 363 11.99 5.14 22.91
CA ALA A 363 13.24 5.77 22.46
C ALA A 363 13.45 5.70 20.93
N ILE A 364 12.98 4.63 20.29
CA ILE A 364 12.98 4.55 18.81
C ILE A 364 12.04 5.59 18.21
N ILE A 365 10.83 5.74 18.75
CA ILE A 365 9.87 6.75 18.30
C ILE A 365 10.47 8.14 18.50
N ASP A 366 10.91 8.49 19.72
CA ASP A 366 11.43 9.82 20.05
C ASP A 366 12.66 10.20 19.22
N GLY A 367 13.54 9.24 18.96
CA GLY A 367 14.78 9.48 18.23
C GLY A 367 14.62 9.73 16.72
N TYR A 368 13.53 9.26 16.10
CA TYR A 368 13.35 9.37 14.65
C TYR A 368 11.97 9.91 14.22
N LEU A 369 10.89 9.42 14.82
CA LEU A 369 9.52 9.74 14.41
C LEU A 369 8.91 10.90 15.23
N GLY A 370 9.30 11.08 16.48
CA GLY A 370 8.67 11.97 17.45
C GLY A 370 7.14 11.80 17.47
N LYS A 371 6.41 12.92 17.41
CA LYS A 371 4.94 12.95 17.43
C LYS A 371 4.23 12.22 16.27
N TYR A 372 4.97 11.75 15.27
CA TYR A 372 4.43 11.04 14.10
C TYR A 372 4.51 9.51 14.23
N GLY A 373 5.09 9.02 15.33
CA GLY A 373 5.04 7.62 15.73
C GLY A 373 4.00 7.40 16.82
N THR A 374 3.41 6.21 16.87
CA THR A 374 2.56 5.78 17.98
C THR A 374 2.81 4.31 18.24
N ILE A 375 2.94 3.89 19.50
CA ILE A 375 3.21 2.48 19.84
C ILE A 375 2.19 1.56 19.17
N CYS A 376 2.70 0.50 18.54
CA CYS A 376 1.90 -0.54 17.90
C CYS A 376 1.86 -1.77 18.81
N ASN A 377 0.66 -2.31 19.05
CA ASN A 377 0.48 -3.49 19.92
C ASN A 377 -0.11 -4.71 19.19
N THR A 378 -0.61 -4.49 17.99
CA THR A 378 -1.30 -5.47 17.14
C THR A 378 -1.34 -4.94 15.71
N ASP A 379 -1.78 -5.76 14.75
CA ASP A 379 -1.82 -5.42 13.32
C ASP A 379 -3.14 -4.79 12.86
N ILE A 380 -4.17 -4.73 13.72
CA ILE A 380 -5.38 -3.95 13.48
C ILE A 380 -5.11 -2.49 13.84
N SER A 381 -5.33 -1.59 12.88
CA SER A 381 -5.12 -0.16 13.08
C SER A 381 -6.11 0.43 14.09
N PRO A 382 -5.66 1.37 14.95
CA PRO A 382 -6.55 2.19 15.78
C PRO A 382 -7.60 2.97 14.98
N SER A 383 -7.38 3.20 13.68
CA SER A 383 -8.37 3.85 12.82
C SER A 383 -9.58 2.96 12.54
N LEU A 384 -9.44 1.63 12.60
CA LEU A 384 -10.53 0.67 12.43
C LEU A 384 -11.27 0.45 13.76
N LYS A 385 -11.84 1.53 14.32
CA LYS A 385 -12.42 1.58 15.68
C LYS A 385 -13.44 0.48 15.97
N TRP A 386 -14.22 0.06 14.97
CA TRP A 386 -15.18 -1.03 15.08
C TRP A 386 -14.54 -2.37 15.50
N ALA A 387 -13.28 -2.62 15.13
CA ALA A 387 -12.55 -3.85 15.42
C ALA A 387 -11.40 -3.69 16.42
N TYR A 388 -10.82 -2.49 16.53
CA TYR A 388 -9.65 -2.25 17.38
C TYR A 388 -9.90 -2.49 18.87
N ASP A 389 -8.98 -3.18 19.54
CA ASP A 389 -8.97 -3.39 20.98
C ASP A 389 -8.10 -2.34 21.68
N ASP A 390 -8.74 -1.33 22.25
CA ASP A 390 -8.10 -0.25 23.01
C ASP A 390 -7.79 -0.64 24.47
N THR A 391 -8.15 -1.86 24.89
CA THR A 391 -7.88 -2.37 26.24
C THR A 391 -6.50 -2.98 26.39
N ILE A 392 -5.84 -3.35 25.27
CA ILE A 392 -4.49 -3.92 25.25
C ILE A 392 -3.49 -2.91 25.82
N LYS A 393 -2.83 -3.30 26.92
CA LYS A 393 -1.75 -2.52 27.50
C LYS A 393 -0.43 -2.87 26.81
N PRO A 394 0.35 -1.88 26.33
CA PRO A 394 1.66 -2.17 25.73
C PRO A 394 2.59 -2.90 26.70
N LEU A 395 3.39 -3.84 26.17
CA LEU A 395 4.54 -4.39 26.90
C LEU A 395 5.63 -3.32 27.02
N THR A 396 5.81 -2.73 28.19
CA THR A 396 6.75 -1.60 28.40
C THR A 396 8.20 -2.04 28.29
N TYR A 397 9.11 -1.10 27.98
CA TYR A 397 10.54 -1.34 28.10
C TYR A 397 10.90 -1.65 29.56
N ASP A 398 11.30 -2.88 29.83
CA ASP A 398 11.67 -3.39 31.15
C ASP A 398 12.76 -4.47 30.99
N PRO A 399 14.04 -4.06 30.89
CA PRO A 399 15.16 -4.99 30.78
C PRO A 399 15.26 -5.99 31.94
N ALA A 400 14.84 -5.60 33.14
CA ALA A 400 14.89 -6.48 34.31
C ALA A 400 13.88 -7.62 34.19
N LEU A 401 12.64 -7.30 33.77
CA LEU A 401 11.64 -8.32 33.46
C LEU A 401 12.07 -9.19 32.27
N ALA A 402 12.62 -8.59 31.22
CA ALA A 402 13.14 -9.33 30.07
C ALA A 402 14.21 -10.36 30.49
N ALA A 403 15.19 -9.96 31.31
CA ALA A 403 16.20 -10.86 31.88
C ALA A 403 15.56 -12.03 32.65
N LYS A 404 14.58 -11.75 33.50
CA LYS A 404 13.87 -12.76 34.30
C LYS A 404 13.11 -13.76 33.41
N LEU A 405 12.41 -13.29 32.38
CA LEU A 405 11.69 -14.16 31.42
C LEU A 405 12.66 -15.04 30.63
N LEU A 406 13.81 -14.50 30.22
CA LEU A 406 14.87 -15.28 29.56
C LEU A 406 15.43 -16.37 30.48
N GLU A 407 15.65 -16.07 31.77
CA GLU A 407 16.14 -17.03 32.76
C GLU A 407 15.13 -18.14 33.03
N GLN A 408 13.83 -17.83 33.09
CA GLN A 408 12.75 -18.82 33.19
C GLN A 408 12.77 -19.81 32.02
N GLU A 409 13.14 -19.33 30.83
CA GLU A 409 13.30 -20.14 29.63
C GLU A 409 14.68 -20.83 29.54
N GLY A 410 15.53 -20.68 30.56
CA GLY A 410 16.84 -21.33 30.66
C GLY A 410 17.96 -20.60 29.90
N TRP A 411 17.76 -19.34 29.49
CA TRP A 411 18.80 -18.50 28.91
C TRP A 411 19.57 -17.76 30.02
N LEU A 412 20.68 -18.34 30.45
CA LEU A 412 21.50 -17.82 31.54
C LEU A 412 22.75 -17.09 30.99
N PRO A 413 23.33 -16.11 31.69
CA PRO A 413 24.59 -15.49 31.29
C PRO A 413 25.68 -16.55 31.04
N GLY A 414 26.29 -16.53 29.85
CA GLY A 414 27.42 -17.38 29.50
C GLY A 414 28.77 -16.78 29.96
N PRO A 415 29.86 -17.54 29.82
CA PRO A 415 31.20 -17.12 30.26
C PRO A 415 31.77 -15.93 29.47
N ASP A 416 31.28 -15.71 28.25
CA ASP A 416 31.63 -14.58 27.38
C ASP A 416 30.67 -13.39 27.53
N GLY A 417 29.77 -13.44 28.52
CA GLY A 417 28.73 -12.43 28.74
C GLY A 417 27.52 -12.58 27.82
N ILE A 418 27.52 -13.52 26.87
CA ILE A 418 26.37 -13.81 26.00
C ILE A 418 25.55 -14.93 26.60
N ARG A 419 24.23 -14.76 26.67
CA ARG A 419 23.32 -15.76 27.25
C ARG A 419 23.39 -17.08 26.48
N GLN A 420 23.31 -18.19 27.20
CA GLN A 420 23.41 -19.53 26.66
C GLN A 420 22.31 -20.44 27.22
N LYS A 421 21.79 -21.33 26.37
CA LYS A 421 20.87 -22.42 26.73
C LYS A 421 21.31 -23.70 26.03
N ASN A 422 21.55 -24.77 26.80
CA ASN A 422 21.95 -26.08 26.24
C ASN A 422 23.15 -25.99 25.26
N GLY A 423 24.18 -25.23 25.61
CA GLY A 423 25.35 -25.05 24.75
C GLY A 423 25.18 -24.02 23.61
N ARG A 424 23.97 -23.57 23.30
CA ARG A 424 23.69 -22.59 22.23
C ARG A 424 23.74 -21.17 22.79
N ARG A 425 24.55 -20.30 22.17
CA ARG A 425 24.59 -18.84 22.43
C ARG A 425 23.32 -18.19 21.87
N PHE A 426 22.80 -17.16 22.55
CA PHE A 426 21.74 -16.31 22.03
C PHE A 426 22.34 -15.29 21.06
N SER A 427 22.64 -15.75 19.85
CA SER A 427 23.28 -14.97 18.78
C SER A 427 22.51 -15.12 17.47
N PHE A 428 22.25 -14.02 16.79
CA PHE A 428 21.56 -13.98 15.50
C PHE A 428 21.90 -12.72 14.69
N THR A 429 21.50 -12.72 13.42
CA THR A 429 21.54 -11.53 12.55
C THR A 429 20.12 -10.95 12.40
N LEU A 430 19.97 -9.65 12.65
CA LEU A 430 18.79 -8.84 12.37
C LEU A 430 18.94 -8.21 10.98
N TYR A 431 18.16 -8.72 10.03
CA TYR A 431 18.18 -8.25 8.64
C TYR A 431 17.22 -7.09 8.41
N THR A 432 17.56 -6.14 7.54
CA THR A 432 16.60 -5.15 7.01
C THR A 432 16.95 -4.73 5.59
N ASN A 433 16.09 -3.95 4.94
CA ASN A 433 16.33 -3.46 3.59
C ASN A 433 17.20 -2.19 3.61
N ALA A 434 18.20 -2.13 2.73
CA ALA A 434 19.08 -0.99 2.57
C ALA A 434 18.31 0.27 2.11
N GLY A 435 18.85 1.46 2.45
CA GLY A 435 18.27 2.75 2.08
C GLY A 435 17.08 3.22 2.93
N ASN A 436 16.81 2.55 4.06
CA ASN A 436 15.76 2.94 4.99
C ASN A 436 16.35 3.43 6.32
N ASP A 437 16.68 4.73 6.38
CA ASP A 437 17.38 5.34 7.53
C ASP A 437 16.62 5.17 8.85
N ARG A 438 15.28 5.21 8.81
CA ARG A 438 14.41 4.93 9.96
C ARG A 438 14.66 3.54 10.54
N ARG A 439 14.67 2.51 9.68
CA ARG A 439 14.90 1.13 10.10
C ARG A 439 16.34 0.92 10.56
N ASN A 440 17.30 1.59 9.93
CA ASN A 440 18.70 1.56 10.35
C ASN A 440 18.88 2.11 11.78
N TYR A 441 18.23 3.24 12.09
CA TYR A 441 18.21 3.81 13.43
C TYR A 441 17.60 2.85 14.44
N ALA A 442 16.39 2.33 14.16
CA ALA A 442 15.71 1.39 15.03
C ALA A 442 16.52 0.10 15.27
N CYS A 443 17.10 -0.51 14.23
CA CYS A 443 17.98 -1.67 14.36
C CYS A 443 19.19 -1.40 15.28
N THR A 444 19.76 -0.20 15.24
CA THR A 444 20.89 0.19 16.10
C THR A 444 20.47 0.28 17.57
N VAL A 445 19.31 0.88 17.85
CA VAL A 445 18.74 0.93 19.22
C VAL A 445 18.43 -0.49 19.72
N ILE A 446 17.79 -1.32 18.89
CA ILE A 446 17.48 -2.72 19.21
C ILE A 446 18.77 -3.50 19.51
N GLN A 447 19.80 -3.39 18.67
CA GLN A 447 21.09 -4.04 18.90
C GLN A 447 21.69 -3.62 20.24
N GLN A 448 21.65 -2.33 20.56
CA GLN A 448 22.16 -1.80 21.83
C GLN A 448 21.39 -2.38 23.03
N ASN A 449 20.06 -2.33 23.01
CA ASN A 449 19.27 -2.83 24.14
C ASN A 449 19.43 -4.34 24.34
N LEU A 450 19.50 -5.12 23.25
CA LEU A 450 19.73 -6.56 23.32
C LEU A 450 21.14 -6.90 23.84
N ARG A 451 22.15 -6.11 23.48
CA ARG A 451 23.52 -6.26 23.99
C ARG A 451 23.59 -6.12 25.51
N GLU A 452 22.83 -5.18 26.09
CA GLU A 452 22.76 -4.97 27.54
C GLU A 452 22.18 -6.17 28.30
N LEU A 453 21.38 -7.02 27.62
CA LEU A 453 20.88 -8.28 28.16
C LEU A 453 21.77 -9.50 27.88
N GLY A 454 22.94 -9.30 27.28
CA GLY A 454 23.83 -10.39 26.87
C GLY A 454 23.28 -11.15 25.67
N ILE A 455 22.57 -10.50 24.74
CA ILE A 455 22.13 -11.09 23.48
C ILE A 455 22.99 -10.52 22.34
N GLU A 456 23.62 -11.40 21.55
CA GLU A 456 24.45 -10.99 20.42
C GLU A 456 23.59 -10.77 19.17
N CYS A 457 23.27 -9.51 18.86
CA CYS A 457 22.53 -9.13 17.67
C CYS A 457 23.48 -8.48 16.64
N LYS A 458 23.60 -9.06 15.44
CA LYS A 458 24.35 -8.47 14.31
C LYS A 458 23.38 -7.82 13.33
N ILE A 459 23.69 -6.64 12.81
CA ILE A 459 22.82 -5.97 11.83
C ILE A 459 23.35 -6.26 10.43
N GLU A 460 22.47 -6.65 9.51
CA GLU A 460 22.79 -6.78 8.09
C GLU A 460 21.74 -6.09 7.23
N MET A 461 22.18 -5.23 6.31
CA MET A 461 21.32 -4.55 5.36
C MET A 461 21.44 -5.23 4.00
N GLN A 462 20.31 -5.62 3.42
CA GLN A 462 20.24 -6.28 2.12
C GLN A 462 19.59 -5.37 1.07
N GLU A 463 19.95 -5.56 -0.21
CA GLU A 463 19.18 -4.97 -1.31
C GLU A 463 17.71 -5.39 -1.19
N SER A 464 16.77 -4.49 -1.51
CA SER A 464 15.36 -4.66 -1.16
C SER A 464 14.73 -5.90 -1.80
N ASN A 465 15.01 -6.20 -3.06
CA ASN A 465 14.44 -7.40 -3.72
C ASN A 465 15.00 -8.67 -3.08
N VAL A 466 16.31 -8.72 -2.82
CA VAL A 466 16.96 -9.85 -2.14
C VAL A 466 16.38 -10.06 -0.74
N PHE A 467 16.18 -8.97 0.02
CA PHE A 467 15.59 -9.02 1.36
C PHE A 467 14.18 -9.64 1.34
N PHE A 468 13.30 -9.17 0.44
CA PHE A 468 11.94 -9.68 0.35
C PHE A 468 11.87 -11.10 -0.21
N GLU A 469 12.76 -11.49 -1.13
CA GLU A 469 12.89 -12.88 -1.59
C GLU A 469 13.28 -13.82 -0.43
N ASN A 470 14.23 -13.40 0.40
CA ASN A 470 14.66 -14.17 1.57
C ASN A 470 13.56 -14.30 2.63
N LEU A 471 12.75 -13.25 2.83
CA LEU A 471 11.56 -13.30 3.68
C LEU A 471 10.52 -14.28 3.15
N GLN A 472 10.15 -14.17 1.86
CA GLN A 472 9.19 -15.07 1.22
C GLN A 472 9.65 -16.54 1.26
N SER A 473 10.95 -16.76 1.09
CA SER A 473 11.58 -18.07 1.15
C SER A 473 11.85 -18.57 2.57
N ARG A 474 11.52 -17.78 3.60
CA ARG A 474 11.74 -18.09 5.03
C ARG A 474 13.19 -18.53 5.29
N LYS A 475 14.15 -17.65 4.97
CA LYS A 475 15.60 -17.91 5.15
C LYS A 475 16.23 -17.09 6.28
N LEU A 476 15.43 -16.30 7.00
CA LEU A 476 15.91 -15.32 7.97
C LEU A 476 15.40 -15.67 9.37
N ASP A 477 16.29 -15.63 10.37
CA ASP A 477 15.93 -15.85 11.78
C ASP A 477 15.18 -14.67 12.39
N ALA A 478 15.66 -13.45 12.10
CA ALA A 478 15.09 -12.21 12.60
C ALA A 478 15.23 -11.09 11.55
N TRP A 479 14.26 -10.19 11.49
CA TRP A 479 14.28 -9.08 10.53
C TRP A 479 13.51 -7.87 11.02
N MET A 480 13.82 -6.70 10.50
CA MET A 480 12.98 -5.50 10.64
C MET A 480 12.32 -5.17 9.30
N ALA A 481 11.00 -5.14 9.29
CA ALA A 481 10.18 -4.82 8.13
C ALA A 481 8.96 -3.99 8.56
N GLY A 482 8.04 -3.78 7.64
CA GLY A 482 6.79 -3.07 7.93
C GLY A 482 5.69 -3.45 6.95
N TRP A 483 4.47 -3.24 7.40
CA TRP A 483 3.25 -3.53 6.65
C TRP A 483 2.48 -2.25 6.37
N SER A 484 1.87 -2.18 5.19
CA SER A 484 0.78 -1.25 4.90
C SER A 484 -0.51 -2.06 4.90
N ILE A 485 -1.43 -1.76 5.81
CA ILE A 485 -2.66 -2.51 5.97
C ILE A 485 -3.81 -1.97 5.11
N GLY A 486 -4.73 -2.88 4.75
CA GLY A 486 -6.01 -2.56 4.13
C GLY A 486 -6.99 -1.89 5.10
N LEU A 487 -8.16 -1.49 4.59
CA LEU A 487 -9.29 -1.06 5.41
C LEU A 487 -10.23 -2.22 5.76
N GLU A 488 -10.03 -3.37 5.11
CA GLU A 488 -10.66 -4.64 5.45
C GLU A 488 -9.70 -5.50 6.25
N ILE A 489 -10.25 -6.30 7.16
CA ILE A 489 -9.48 -7.17 8.05
C ILE A 489 -9.54 -8.58 7.50
N ASP A 490 -8.43 -9.04 6.93
CA ASP A 490 -8.18 -10.46 6.65
C ASP A 490 -6.78 -10.86 7.13
N PRO A 491 -6.67 -11.52 8.28
CA PRO A 491 -5.36 -11.85 8.84
C PRO A 491 -4.77 -13.13 8.26
N MET A 492 -5.49 -13.90 7.43
CA MET A 492 -5.06 -15.25 7.03
C MET A 492 -3.80 -15.24 6.16
N ASP A 493 -3.64 -14.24 5.31
CA ASP A 493 -2.46 -14.11 4.46
C ASP A 493 -1.16 -13.95 5.27
N VAL A 494 -1.24 -13.34 6.46
CA VAL A 494 -0.10 -13.01 7.35
C VAL A 494 0.04 -13.99 8.52
N TRP A 495 -1.07 -14.52 9.05
CA TRP A 495 -1.09 -15.31 10.28
C TRP A 495 -1.75 -16.68 10.15
N GLY A 496 -2.17 -17.08 8.95
CA GLY A 496 -2.70 -18.41 8.68
C GLY A 496 -1.62 -19.49 8.81
N SER A 497 -2.01 -20.66 9.32
CA SER A 497 -1.10 -21.76 9.66
C SER A 497 -0.67 -22.58 8.44
N ASP A 498 -1.41 -22.49 7.33
CA ASP A 498 -1.09 -23.08 6.04
C ASP A 498 -0.13 -22.14 5.29
N LEU A 499 1.16 -22.45 5.31
CA LEU A 499 2.23 -21.59 4.76
C LEU A 499 2.27 -21.54 3.23
N GLU A 500 1.57 -22.45 2.54
CA GLU A 500 1.43 -22.42 1.08
C GLU A 500 0.38 -21.39 0.66
N LYS A 501 -0.71 -21.28 1.43
CA LYS A 501 -1.76 -20.26 1.23
C LYS A 501 -1.38 -18.91 1.84
N SER A 502 -0.78 -18.92 3.02
CA SER A 502 -0.43 -17.74 3.81
C SER A 502 0.94 -17.22 3.42
N ARG A 503 1.04 -16.65 2.21
CA ARG A 503 2.32 -16.27 1.57
C ARG A 503 3.09 -15.20 2.34
N PHE A 504 2.42 -14.45 3.19
CA PHE A 504 3.02 -13.38 4.01
C PHE A 504 3.28 -13.80 5.45
N ASN A 505 2.96 -15.04 5.83
CA ASN A 505 3.38 -15.61 7.10
C ASN A 505 4.87 -16.01 7.07
N PHE A 506 5.73 -14.99 7.15
CA PHE A 506 7.19 -15.14 7.16
C PHE A 506 7.71 -15.76 8.45
N THR A 507 7.02 -15.52 9.58
CA THR A 507 7.40 -16.06 10.90
C THR A 507 7.14 -17.54 11.04
N GLY A 508 6.27 -18.11 10.20
CA GLY A 508 5.75 -19.46 10.40
C GLY A 508 4.91 -19.59 11.67
N TYR A 509 4.34 -18.48 12.17
CA TYR A 509 3.43 -18.49 13.31
C TYR A 509 2.22 -19.36 13.03
N ARG A 510 1.73 -20.08 14.05
CA ARG A 510 0.59 -20.99 13.92
C ARG A 510 -0.26 -20.91 15.18
N ASN A 511 -1.52 -20.57 15.02
CA ASN A 511 -2.51 -20.60 16.09
C ASN A 511 -3.90 -20.91 15.52
N PRO A 512 -4.42 -22.14 15.71
CA PRO A 512 -5.73 -22.52 15.17
C PRO A 512 -6.90 -21.66 15.65
N ARG A 513 -6.76 -21.02 16.83
CA ARG A 513 -7.79 -20.13 17.35
C ARG A 513 -7.91 -18.85 16.51
N ILE A 514 -6.81 -18.33 15.97
CA ILE A 514 -6.83 -17.16 15.08
C ILE A 514 -7.62 -17.46 13.80
N GLU A 515 -7.40 -18.63 13.20
CA GLU A 515 -8.15 -19.07 12.02
C GLU A 515 -9.64 -19.19 12.34
N GLN A 516 -9.97 -19.84 13.46
CA GLN A 516 -11.35 -19.96 13.93
C GLN A 516 -12.01 -18.60 14.17
N LEU A 517 -11.31 -17.65 14.78
CA LEU A 517 -11.83 -16.30 15.03
C LEU A 517 -12.05 -15.52 13.75
N SER A 518 -11.13 -15.63 12.78
CA SER A 518 -11.28 -15.04 11.45
C SER A 518 -12.51 -15.60 10.72
N GLU A 519 -12.70 -16.92 10.73
CA GLU A 519 -13.89 -17.54 10.12
C GLU A 519 -15.18 -17.10 10.81
N LEU A 520 -15.20 -17.09 12.15
CA LEU A 520 -16.36 -16.61 12.92
C LEU A 520 -16.68 -15.14 12.61
N ALA A 521 -15.67 -14.29 12.48
CA ALA A 521 -15.84 -12.89 12.10
C ALA A 521 -16.43 -12.76 10.69
N LYS A 522 -15.94 -13.53 9.72
CA LYS A 522 -16.43 -13.54 8.32
C LYS A 522 -17.88 -14.01 8.18
N THR A 523 -18.43 -14.76 9.14
CA THR A 523 -19.86 -15.16 9.14
C THR A 523 -20.83 -14.06 9.57
N LYS A 524 -20.33 -12.93 10.11
CA LYS A 524 -21.20 -11.88 10.64
C LYS A 524 -21.78 -11.01 9.51
N MET A 525 -23.08 -10.74 9.60
CA MET A 525 -23.77 -9.90 8.61
C MET A 525 -23.40 -8.42 8.76
N ARG A 526 -23.18 -7.98 10.00
CA ARG A 526 -22.76 -6.63 10.36
C ARG A 526 -21.34 -6.65 10.92
N PRO A 527 -20.39 -5.83 10.42
CA PRO A 527 -19.03 -5.80 10.92
C PRO A 527 -18.91 -5.59 12.43
N GLU A 528 -19.81 -4.80 13.02
CA GLU A 528 -19.84 -4.50 14.45
C GLU A 528 -20.08 -5.75 15.31
N GLU A 529 -20.80 -6.75 14.79
CA GLU A 529 -21.02 -8.04 15.47
C GLU A 529 -19.76 -8.93 15.47
N ALA A 530 -18.78 -8.62 14.62
CA ALA A 530 -17.51 -9.34 14.59
C ALA A 530 -16.50 -8.84 15.63
N ARG A 531 -16.78 -7.71 16.29
CA ARG A 531 -15.87 -7.07 17.26
C ARG A 531 -15.34 -8.04 18.32
N PRO A 532 -16.15 -8.89 18.99
CA PRO A 532 -15.62 -9.78 20.02
C PRO A 532 -14.53 -10.74 19.51
N TYR A 533 -14.64 -11.18 18.25
CA TYR A 533 -13.64 -12.07 17.65
C TYR A 533 -12.34 -11.33 17.33
N TRP A 534 -12.44 -10.09 16.84
CA TRP A 534 -11.28 -9.24 16.59
C TRP A 534 -10.56 -8.82 17.87
N VAL A 535 -11.30 -8.58 18.96
CA VAL A 535 -10.73 -8.31 20.28
C VAL A 535 -9.92 -9.51 20.78
N GLU A 536 -10.51 -10.71 20.79
CA GLU A 536 -9.80 -11.93 21.21
C GLU A 536 -8.58 -12.22 20.31
N TYR A 537 -8.71 -12.00 19.00
CA TYR A 537 -7.62 -12.16 18.03
C TYR A 537 -6.42 -11.26 18.36
N GLN A 538 -6.64 -9.97 18.63
CA GLN A 538 -5.57 -9.03 18.98
C GLN A 538 -4.94 -9.41 20.33
N GLN A 539 -5.72 -9.87 21.30
CA GLN A 539 -5.21 -10.34 22.59
C GLN A 539 -4.31 -11.58 22.44
N ILE A 540 -4.66 -12.51 21.56
CA ILE A 540 -3.83 -13.67 21.22
C ILE A 540 -2.51 -13.22 20.59
N LEU A 541 -2.54 -12.34 19.59
CA LEU A 541 -1.32 -11.81 18.97
C LEU A 541 -0.44 -11.08 19.99
N HIS A 542 -1.06 -10.25 20.83
CA HIS A 542 -0.36 -9.51 21.87
C HIS A 542 0.28 -10.43 22.90
N ARG A 543 -0.39 -11.51 23.29
CA ARG A 543 0.19 -12.53 24.18
C ARG A 543 1.30 -13.32 23.47
N ASP A 544 1.07 -13.79 22.26
CA ASP A 544 1.97 -14.72 21.60
C ASP A 544 3.22 -14.02 21.02
N GLN A 545 3.16 -12.71 20.79
CA GLN A 545 4.24 -11.89 20.22
C GLN A 545 4.90 -12.58 19.00
N PRO A 546 4.15 -12.96 17.95
CA PRO A 546 4.76 -13.59 16.78
C PRO A 546 5.77 -12.66 16.10
N VAL A 547 5.58 -11.35 16.30
CA VAL A 547 6.51 -10.27 16.00
C VAL A 547 6.54 -9.32 17.19
N THR A 548 7.62 -8.57 17.36
CA THR A 548 7.60 -7.37 18.20
C THR A 548 7.05 -6.21 17.37
N PHE A 549 5.80 -5.85 17.62
CA PHE A 549 5.21 -4.63 17.06
C PHE A 549 5.94 -3.40 17.61
N LEU A 550 6.41 -2.52 16.72
CA LEU A 550 7.14 -1.32 17.12
C LEU A 550 6.19 -0.13 17.20
N TYR A 551 5.86 0.46 16.05
CA TYR A 551 5.10 1.69 15.96
C TYR A 551 4.26 1.76 14.69
N TRP A 552 3.07 2.35 14.82
CA TRP A 552 2.31 2.92 13.73
C TRP A 552 2.95 4.23 13.27
N ILE A 553 2.89 4.48 11.97
CA ILE A 553 3.43 5.67 11.32
C ILE A 553 2.26 6.57 10.91
N THR A 554 2.38 7.84 11.26
CA THR A 554 1.60 8.92 10.66
C THR A 554 2.37 9.43 9.44
N GLU A 555 1.92 9.03 8.25
CA GLU A 555 2.49 9.46 6.98
C GLU A 555 2.33 10.98 6.84
N THR A 556 3.37 11.63 6.35
CA THR A 556 3.40 13.09 6.18
C THR A 556 3.68 13.41 4.72
N HIS A 557 2.87 14.28 4.16
CA HIS A 557 2.94 14.69 2.76
C HIS A 557 3.19 16.20 2.71
N GLY A 558 4.06 16.62 1.81
CA GLY A 558 4.33 18.02 1.54
C GLY A 558 3.42 18.53 0.43
N PHE A 559 2.71 19.62 0.70
CA PHE A 559 1.76 20.25 -0.22
C PHE A 559 2.17 21.69 -0.46
N SER A 560 2.11 22.17 -1.70
CA SER A 560 2.16 23.61 -1.96
C SER A 560 0.87 24.27 -1.46
N LYS A 561 0.99 25.39 -0.76
CA LYS A 561 -0.13 26.21 -0.25
C LYS A 561 -0.99 26.84 -1.35
N ARG A 562 -0.60 26.72 -2.63
CA ARG A 562 -1.46 27.12 -3.74
C ARG A 562 -2.61 26.13 -3.97
N ILE A 563 -2.49 24.89 -3.47
CA ILE A 563 -3.56 23.90 -3.52
C ILE A 563 -4.64 24.32 -2.52
N GLN A 564 -5.88 24.42 -2.97
CA GLN A 564 -7.05 24.71 -2.15
C GLN A 564 -8.05 23.55 -2.21
N GLY A 565 -8.76 23.31 -1.10
CA GLY A 565 -9.82 22.31 -1.02
C GLY A 565 -9.32 20.86 -0.93
N ALA A 566 -8.01 20.65 -0.81
CA ALA A 566 -7.48 19.30 -0.64
C ALA A 566 -7.85 18.71 0.72
N LEU A 567 -8.45 17.52 0.70
CA LEU A 567 -8.76 16.71 1.86
C LEU A 567 -7.94 15.42 1.75
N LEU A 568 -7.17 15.13 2.80
CA LEU A 568 -6.49 13.85 2.95
C LEU A 568 -7.34 13.01 3.89
N ASN A 569 -7.55 11.75 3.53
CA ASN A 569 -8.14 10.79 4.44
C ASN A 569 -7.43 9.44 4.30
N ILE A 570 -7.79 8.52 5.19
CA ILE A 570 -7.19 7.19 5.24
C ILE A 570 -7.40 6.38 3.94
N SER A 571 -8.34 6.78 3.08
CA SER A 571 -8.57 6.15 1.77
C SER A 571 -7.52 6.56 0.74
N GLY A 572 -6.83 7.70 0.92
CA GLY A 572 -5.66 8.09 0.14
C GLY A 572 -5.38 9.60 0.08
N THR A 573 -4.16 9.94 -0.32
CA THR A 573 -3.68 11.34 -0.46
C THR A 573 -4.50 12.16 -1.47
N PHE A 574 -5.00 11.52 -2.52
CA PHE A 574 -5.72 12.17 -3.64
C PHE A 574 -7.24 12.00 -3.56
N TYR A 575 -7.77 11.70 -2.36
CA TYR A 575 -9.16 11.30 -2.13
C TYR A 575 -10.22 12.19 -2.80
N ASN A 576 -10.04 13.52 -2.84
CA ASN A 576 -10.96 14.47 -3.49
C ASN A 576 -10.28 15.36 -4.55
N ILE A 577 -9.26 14.86 -5.25
CA ILE A 577 -8.43 15.65 -6.18
C ILE A 577 -9.21 16.33 -7.32
N ASP A 578 -10.37 15.81 -7.71
CA ASP A 578 -11.30 16.43 -8.66
C ASP A 578 -11.91 17.75 -8.15
N ASP A 579 -11.98 17.94 -6.82
CA ASP A 579 -12.45 19.16 -6.19
C ASP A 579 -11.35 20.20 -5.91
N TRP A 580 -10.08 19.83 -6.03
CA TRP A 580 -8.97 20.72 -5.72
C TRP A 580 -8.95 21.94 -6.66
N LYS A 581 -8.46 23.07 -6.17
CA LYS A 581 -8.24 24.28 -6.97
C LYS A 581 -6.81 24.75 -6.80
N LEU A 582 -6.32 25.52 -7.77
CA LEU A 582 -5.01 26.15 -7.71
C LEU A 582 -5.20 27.66 -7.57
N LYS A 583 -4.58 28.26 -6.55
CA LYS A 583 -4.34 29.71 -6.55
C LYS A 583 -3.33 30.01 -7.67
N PRO A 584 -3.62 30.97 -8.56
CA PRO A 584 -2.61 31.47 -9.49
C PRO A 584 -1.38 31.96 -8.71
N SER A 585 -0.20 31.80 -9.28
CA SER A 585 0.99 32.43 -8.70
C SER A 585 0.80 33.95 -8.69
N ALA A 586 1.24 34.63 -7.62
CA ALA A 586 1.07 36.08 -7.45
C ALA A 586 1.71 36.93 -8.56
N ASN A 587 2.48 36.31 -9.47
CA ASN A 587 3.15 36.95 -10.59
C ASN A 587 2.36 36.89 -11.91
N ALA A 588 1.15 36.32 -11.91
CA ALA A 588 0.25 36.33 -13.06
C ALA A 588 -0.75 37.49 -12.93
N VAL A 589 -0.34 38.69 -13.34
CA VAL A 589 -1.28 39.75 -13.73
C VAL A 589 -1.78 39.39 -15.14
N PRO A 590 -3.10 39.53 -15.42
CA PRO A 590 -3.75 39.04 -16.63
C PRO A 590 -3.11 39.45 -17.97
#